data_AF-A0AAU9UCA7-F1
#
_entry.id   AF-A0AAU9UCA7-F1
#
_cell.length_a   1.000
_cell.length_b   1.000
_cell.length_c   1.000
_cell.angle_alpha   90.00
_cell.angle_beta   90.00
_cell.angle_gamma   90.00
#
_symmetry.space_group_name_H-M   'P 1'
#
loop_
_entity.id
_entity.type
_entity.pdbx_description
1 polymer ?
#
loop_
_entity_poly.entity_id
_entity_poly.type
_entity_poly.pdbx_seq_one_letter_code
_entity_poly.pdbx_strand_id
1 'polypeptide(L)'
;MTYYYIVNFSVLLESNLSKVENINNMVRLKLDQLRQPTSEMKFLVALAVAVACATADVSHILKSTEYTAPILKYNYDSHPEGHFEYNYETGNGIVVHSDGTVKNPNTENAALEIKGSVKYTAPDGTPVNFEYVANEGGFQPVGSHIPVGPAIPEHVLRGLKYIADHPPPVERIVKKI
;
A
#
# COMPACT_ATOMS: atom_id res chain seq x y z
N MET A 1 15.88 103.14 16.69
CA MET A 1 16.63 102.16 15.87
C MET A 1 16.63 100.75 16.46
N THR A 2 16.77 100.56 17.78
CA THR A 2 16.87 99.23 18.44
C THR A 2 15.64 98.33 18.30
N TYR A 3 14.41 98.87 18.39
CA TYR A 3 13.17 98.07 18.27
C TYR A 3 13.00 97.39 16.90
N TYR A 4 13.44 98.04 15.82
CA TYR A 4 13.32 97.48 14.46
C TYR A 4 14.20 96.24 14.27
N TYR A 5 15.38 96.22 14.88
CA TYR A 5 16.29 95.06 14.83
C TYR A 5 15.74 93.87 15.63
N ILE A 6 15.12 94.12 16.79
CA ILE A 6 14.55 93.06 17.63
C ILE A 6 13.37 92.39 16.93
N VAL A 7 12.46 93.17 16.32
CA VAL A 7 11.31 92.63 15.59
C VAL A 7 11.76 91.83 14.36
N ASN A 8 12.72 92.35 13.57
CA ASN A 8 13.28 91.61 12.43
C ASN A 8 13.96 90.30 12.85
N PHE A 9 14.68 90.30 13.98
CA PHE A 9 15.32 89.09 14.48
C PHE A 9 14.29 88.05 14.95
N SER A 10 13.20 88.47 15.62
CA SER A 10 12.12 87.56 16.05
C SER A 10 11.42 86.90 14.87
N VAL A 11 11.07 87.67 13.84
CA VAL A 11 10.43 87.14 12.62
C VAL A 11 11.36 86.18 11.88
N LEU A 12 12.66 86.49 11.82
CA LEU A 12 13.65 85.61 11.22
C LEU A 12 13.78 84.30 12.00
N LEU A 13 13.74 84.35 13.33
CA LEU A 13 13.81 83.17 14.20
C LEU A 13 12.60 82.25 14.02
N GLU A 14 11.38 82.80 14.02
CA GLU A 14 10.14 82.05 13.78
C GLU A 14 10.11 81.42 12.37
N SER A 15 10.61 82.13 11.37
CA SER A 15 10.71 81.61 10.00
C SER A 15 11.71 80.45 9.87
N ASN A 16 12.78 80.46 10.66
CA ASN A 16 13.78 79.38 10.65
C ASN A 16 13.29 78.17 11.46
N LEU A 17 12.59 78.39 12.58
CA LEU A 17 11.99 77.33 13.39
C LEU A 17 10.94 76.53 12.59
N SER A 18 10.02 77.23 11.90
CA SER A 18 9.01 76.57 11.05
C SER A 18 9.62 75.76 9.90
N LYS A 19 10.72 76.23 9.29
CA LYS A 19 11.45 75.47 8.27
C LYS A 19 12.06 74.18 8.84
N VAL A 20 12.67 74.24 10.02
CA VAL A 20 13.25 73.07 10.69
C VAL A 20 12.16 72.05 11.04
N GLU A 21 11.01 72.49 11.54
CA GLU A 21 9.89 71.61 11.85
C GLU A 21 9.31 70.94 10.61
N ASN A 22 9.15 71.68 9.51
CA ASN A 22 8.72 71.11 8.23
C ASN A 22 9.70 70.09 7.68
N ILE A 23 11.01 70.35 7.78
CA ILE A 23 12.04 69.39 7.36
C ILE A 23 11.97 68.13 8.23
N ASN A 24 11.85 68.27 9.54
CA ASN A 24 11.74 67.13 10.46
C ASN A 24 10.48 66.29 10.17
N ASN A 25 9.35 66.93 9.92
CA ASN A 25 8.11 66.25 9.56
C ASN A 25 8.23 65.52 8.21
N MET A 26 8.88 66.14 7.21
CA MET A 26 9.13 65.50 5.92
C MET A 26 10.08 64.31 6.02
N VAL A 27 11.14 64.41 6.83
CA VAL A 27 12.09 63.32 7.07
C VAL A 27 11.39 62.16 7.78
N ARG A 28 10.58 62.44 8.80
CA ARG A 28 9.78 61.43 9.51
C ARG A 28 8.82 60.71 8.56
N LEU A 29 8.09 61.46 7.73
CA LEU A 29 7.18 60.89 6.73
C LEU A 29 7.92 60.01 5.72
N LYS A 30 9.08 60.45 5.21
CA LYS A 30 9.88 59.63 4.29
C LYS A 30 10.44 58.37 4.97
N LEU A 31 10.83 58.47 6.24
CA LEU A 31 11.32 57.33 7.02
C LEU A 31 10.23 56.29 7.26
N ASP A 32 8.99 56.74 7.52
CA ASP A 32 7.84 55.85 7.66
C ASP A 32 7.45 55.17 6.34
N GLN A 33 7.57 55.88 5.20
CA GLN A 33 7.36 55.29 3.87
C GLN A 33 8.38 54.20 3.54
N LEU A 34 9.64 54.36 3.96
CA LEU A 34 10.70 53.36 3.77
C LEU A 34 10.59 52.16 4.73
N ARG A 35 9.90 52.32 5.87
CA ARG A 35 9.71 51.29 6.89
C ARG A 35 8.51 50.38 6.61
N GLN A 36 7.59 50.77 5.73
CA GLN A 36 6.38 50.00 5.44
C GLN A 36 6.69 48.91 4.40
N PRO A 37 6.58 47.61 4.72
CA PRO A 37 6.71 46.55 3.74
C PRO A 37 5.57 46.64 2.73
N THR A 38 5.90 46.75 1.45
CA THR A 38 4.94 46.88 0.35
C THR A 38 4.03 45.65 0.30
N SER A 39 2.76 45.84 -0.07
CA SER A 39 1.73 44.79 -0.13
C SER A 39 2.16 43.56 -0.91
N GLU A 40 3.00 43.75 -1.92
CA GLU A 40 3.61 42.72 -2.77
C GLU A 40 4.41 41.68 -1.98
N MET A 41 5.22 42.07 -0.99
CA MET A 41 6.02 41.13 -0.19
C MET A 41 5.16 40.27 0.75
N LYS A 42 3.99 40.76 1.16
CA LYS A 42 3.09 40.03 2.08
C LYS A 42 2.39 38.87 1.35
N PHE A 43 2.05 39.06 0.08
CA PHE A 43 1.48 37.99 -0.75
C PHE A 43 2.50 36.89 -1.05
N LEU A 44 3.76 37.25 -1.32
CA LEU A 44 4.81 36.26 -1.58
C LEU A 44 5.11 35.38 -0.36
N VAL A 45 5.14 35.97 0.84
CA VAL A 45 5.32 35.22 2.09
C VAL A 45 4.11 34.32 2.37
N ALA A 46 2.88 34.81 2.17
CA ALA A 46 1.67 34.01 2.35
C ALA A 46 1.61 32.82 1.37
N LEU A 47 2.00 33.02 0.11
CA LEU A 47 2.04 31.96 -0.90
C LEU A 47 3.10 30.90 -0.56
N ALA A 48 4.29 31.31 -0.14
CA ALA A 48 5.36 30.38 0.26
C ALA A 48 4.95 29.51 1.47
N VAL A 49 4.25 30.09 2.45
CA VAL A 49 3.70 29.34 3.59
C VAL A 49 2.62 28.36 3.14
N ALA A 50 1.71 28.76 2.24
CA ALA A 50 0.66 27.87 1.73
C ALA A 50 1.23 26.66 0.95
N VAL A 51 2.28 26.88 0.14
CA VAL A 51 2.95 25.80 -0.60
C VAL A 51 3.72 24.86 0.33
N ALA A 52 4.37 25.40 1.38
CA ALA A 52 5.00 24.58 2.41
C ALA A 52 3.97 23.75 3.21
N CYS A 53 2.81 24.33 3.53
CA CYS A 53 1.72 23.59 4.19
C CYS A 53 1.11 22.50 3.30
N ALA A 54 1.03 22.70 1.98
CA ALA A 54 0.49 21.72 1.05
C ALA A 54 1.45 20.55 0.75
N THR A 55 2.75 20.69 1.03
CA THR A 55 3.78 19.69 0.72
C THR A 55 4.33 18.96 1.94
N ALA A 56 3.95 19.38 3.16
CA ALA A 56 4.47 18.80 4.40
C ALA A 56 3.87 17.43 4.77
N ASP A 57 2.80 16.97 4.13
CA ASP A 57 2.25 15.63 4.35
C ASP A 57 1.69 15.04 3.04
N VAL A 58 2.57 14.48 2.20
CA VAL A 58 2.19 13.57 1.10
C VAL A 58 2.18 12.10 1.59
N SER A 59 2.55 11.86 2.85
CA SER A 59 2.59 10.54 3.48
C SER A 59 1.23 9.85 3.53
N HIS A 60 0.12 10.59 3.53
CA HIS A 60 -1.22 10.01 3.45
C HIS A 60 -1.59 9.46 2.05
N ILE A 61 -0.88 9.87 0.99
CA ILE A 61 -1.15 9.44 -0.40
C ILE A 61 -0.48 8.09 -0.71
N LEU A 62 0.59 7.74 0.02
CA LEU A 62 1.37 6.51 -0.19
C LEU A 62 1.43 5.62 1.06
N LYS A 63 0.35 5.57 1.86
CA LYS A 63 0.23 4.53 2.89
C LYS A 63 -0.13 3.21 2.22
N SER A 64 0.87 2.46 1.76
CA SER A 64 0.76 1.02 1.60
C SER A 64 0.61 0.40 3.00
N THR A 65 -0.62 0.31 3.50
CA THR A 65 -0.97 -0.35 4.77
C THR A 65 -0.88 -1.88 4.70
N GLU A 66 -0.35 -2.44 3.61
CA GLU A 66 -0.17 -3.88 3.38
C GLU A 66 0.40 -4.62 4.60
N TYR A 67 1.48 -4.10 5.21
CA TYR A 67 2.14 -4.73 6.37
C TYR A 67 1.41 -4.53 7.71
N THR A 68 0.34 -3.73 7.76
CA THR A 68 -0.48 -3.48 8.96
C THR A 68 -1.95 -3.80 8.69
N ALA A 69 -2.21 -4.72 7.76
CA ALA A 69 -3.56 -5.15 7.46
C ALA A 69 -4.20 -5.83 8.70
N PRO A 70 -5.34 -5.33 9.21
CA PRO A 70 -6.01 -5.96 10.35
C PRO A 70 -6.60 -7.31 9.94
N ILE A 71 -6.77 -8.23 10.90
CA ILE A 71 -7.52 -9.47 10.67
C ILE A 71 -9.02 -9.14 10.79
N LEU A 72 -9.78 -9.38 9.72
CA LEU A 72 -11.23 -9.14 9.66
C LEU A 72 -12.02 -10.35 10.15
N LYS A 73 -11.56 -11.56 9.80
CA LYS A 73 -12.14 -12.82 10.26
C LYS A 73 -11.04 -13.80 10.61
N TYR A 74 -11.31 -14.59 11.63
CA TYR A 74 -10.44 -15.68 12.06
C TYR A 74 -11.33 -16.79 12.62
N ASN A 75 -11.14 -18.01 12.14
CA ASN A 75 -11.76 -19.20 12.68
C ASN A 75 -10.74 -20.34 12.65
N TYR A 76 -10.68 -21.07 13.75
CA TYR A 76 -9.91 -22.30 13.88
C TYR A 76 -10.75 -23.27 14.69
N ASP A 77 -11.09 -24.40 14.09
CA ASP A 77 -11.83 -25.47 14.73
C ASP A 77 -11.04 -26.77 14.59
N SER A 78 -10.94 -27.53 15.66
CA SER A 78 -10.16 -28.76 15.70
C SER A 78 -10.93 -29.85 16.42
N HIS A 79 -11.09 -30.98 15.75
CA HIS A 79 -11.84 -32.13 16.24
C HIS A 79 -10.89 -33.18 16.82
N PRO A 80 -11.28 -33.88 17.91
CA PRO A 80 -10.48 -34.96 18.50
C PRO A 80 -10.15 -36.09 17.51
N GLU A 81 -11.01 -36.28 16.51
CA GLU A 81 -10.90 -37.29 15.46
C GLU A 81 -9.79 -37.00 14.43
N GLY A 82 -9.10 -35.86 14.54
CA GLY A 82 -7.99 -35.46 13.66
C GLY A 82 -8.40 -34.57 12.48
N HIS A 83 -9.66 -34.13 12.42
CA HIS A 83 -10.11 -33.12 11.48
C HIS A 83 -9.86 -31.70 12.03
N PHE A 84 -9.47 -30.76 11.18
CA PHE A 84 -9.41 -29.36 11.55
C PHE A 84 -9.85 -28.45 10.41
N GLU A 85 -10.42 -27.31 10.75
CA GLU A 85 -10.75 -26.25 9.83
C GLU A 85 -10.02 -24.97 10.26
N TYR A 86 -9.46 -24.25 9.28
CA TYR A 86 -8.74 -23.01 9.51
C TYR A 86 -9.11 -21.98 8.46
N ASN A 87 -9.50 -20.79 8.90
CA ASN A 87 -9.93 -19.70 8.06
C ASN A 87 -9.42 -18.37 8.58
N TYR A 88 -8.93 -17.50 7.70
CA TYR A 88 -8.75 -16.10 8.04
C TYR A 88 -8.91 -15.17 6.85
N GLU A 89 -9.31 -13.94 7.16
CA GLU A 89 -9.43 -12.83 6.21
C GLU A 89 -8.70 -11.61 6.75
N THR A 90 -7.91 -10.93 5.92
CA THR A 90 -7.21 -9.69 6.27
C THR A 90 -7.82 -8.46 5.59
N GLY A 91 -7.55 -7.28 6.14
CA GLY A 91 -8.06 -6.00 5.64
C GLY A 91 -7.54 -5.62 4.27
N ASN A 92 -6.42 -6.19 3.82
CA ASN A 92 -5.90 -6.04 2.46
C ASN A 92 -6.41 -7.14 1.49
N GLY A 93 -7.41 -7.92 1.88
CA GLY A 93 -8.10 -8.86 1.00
C GLY A 93 -7.43 -10.22 0.83
N ILE A 94 -6.51 -10.59 1.73
CA ILE A 94 -6.01 -11.98 1.80
C ILE A 94 -7.12 -12.83 2.42
N VAL A 95 -7.46 -13.92 1.76
CA VAL A 95 -8.45 -14.90 2.23
C VAL A 95 -7.79 -16.27 2.16
N VAL A 96 -7.80 -16.99 3.27
CA VAL A 96 -7.27 -18.35 3.36
C VAL A 96 -8.29 -19.25 4.02
N HIS A 97 -8.48 -20.43 3.42
CA HIS A 97 -9.28 -21.52 3.95
C HIS A 97 -8.46 -22.81 3.89
N SER A 98 -8.55 -23.65 4.92
CA SER A 98 -7.93 -24.96 4.98
C SER A 98 -8.80 -25.94 5.76
N ASP A 99 -9.01 -27.11 5.18
CA ASP A 99 -9.63 -28.28 5.79
C ASP A 99 -8.59 -29.40 5.84
N GLY A 100 -8.29 -29.89 7.04
CA GLY A 100 -7.35 -30.96 7.29
C GLY A 100 -8.06 -32.21 7.79
N THR A 101 -7.69 -33.37 7.26
CA THR A 101 -8.26 -34.67 7.62
C THR A 101 -7.18 -35.74 7.67
N VAL A 102 -7.20 -36.59 8.70
CA VAL A 102 -6.34 -37.78 8.76
C VAL A 102 -6.94 -38.93 7.94
N LYS A 103 -6.22 -39.37 6.91
CA LYS A 103 -6.51 -40.58 6.14
C LYS A 103 -6.00 -41.82 6.86
N ASN A 104 -6.76 -42.91 6.76
CA ASN A 104 -6.47 -44.22 7.37
C ASN A 104 -6.08 -44.14 8.87
N PRO A 105 -6.90 -43.50 9.71
CA PRO A 105 -6.60 -43.35 11.13
C PRO A 105 -6.43 -44.73 11.79
N ASN A 106 -5.54 -44.83 12.78
CA ASN A 106 -5.20 -46.06 13.51
C ASN A 106 -4.53 -47.17 12.67
N THR A 107 -3.90 -46.82 11.55
CA THR A 107 -3.10 -47.74 10.74
C THR A 107 -1.66 -47.27 10.62
N GLU A 108 -0.75 -48.14 10.16
CA GLU A 108 0.63 -47.77 9.82
C GLU A 108 0.74 -46.77 8.67
N ASN A 109 -0.32 -46.65 7.85
CA ASN A 109 -0.43 -45.74 6.71
C ASN A 109 -1.28 -44.50 7.05
N ALA A 110 -1.37 -44.13 8.33
CA ALA A 110 -2.06 -42.92 8.74
C ALA A 110 -1.32 -41.69 8.20
N ALA A 111 -2.03 -40.82 7.48
CA ALA A 111 -1.44 -39.65 6.84
C ALA A 111 -2.38 -38.45 6.88
N LEU A 112 -1.81 -37.25 6.99
CA LEU A 112 -2.58 -36.02 6.97
C LEU A 112 -2.77 -35.54 5.53
N GLU A 113 -4.01 -35.29 5.14
CA GLU A 113 -4.37 -34.58 3.91
C GLU A 113 -4.98 -33.23 4.28
N ILE A 114 -4.45 -32.14 3.71
CA ILE A 114 -4.97 -30.78 3.86
C ILE A 114 -5.41 -30.30 2.48
N LYS A 115 -6.66 -29.84 2.38
CA LYS A 115 -7.17 -29.14 1.20
C LYS A 115 -7.42 -27.71 1.57
N GLY A 116 -7.03 -26.78 0.70
CA GLY A 116 -7.24 -25.38 1.01
C GLY A 116 -7.28 -24.50 -0.22
N SER A 117 -7.61 -23.24 0.03
CA SER A 117 -7.58 -22.20 -0.98
C SER A 117 -6.96 -20.94 -0.41
N VAL A 118 -6.24 -20.22 -1.25
CA VAL A 118 -5.62 -18.95 -0.93
C VAL A 118 -5.98 -17.96 -2.02
N LYS A 119 -6.39 -16.77 -1.60
CA LYS A 119 -6.63 -15.62 -2.47
C LYS A 119 -5.92 -14.40 -1.91
N TYR A 120 -5.22 -13.67 -2.76
CA TYR A 120 -4.60 -12.39 -2.43
C TYR A 120 -4.43 -11.55 -3.70
N THR A 121 -4.11 -10.27 -3.55
CA THR A 121 -3.75 -9.40 -4.67
C THR A 121 -2.23 -9.25 -4.68
N ALA A 122 -1.60 -9.53 -5.82
CA ALA A 122 -0.16 -9.35 -5.97
C ALA A 122 0.21 -7.84 -6.04
N PRO A 123 1.49 -7.47 -5.80
CA PRO A 123 1.91 -6.06 -5.80
C PRO A 123 1.68 -5.30 -7.11
N ASP A 124 1.51 -6.02 -8.23
CA ASP A 124 1.17 -5.50 -9.54
C ASP A 124 -0.35 -5.24 -9.72
N GLY A 125 -1.16 -5.56 -8.71
CA GLY A 125 -2.62 -5.47 -8.73
C GLY A 125 -3.31 -6.71 -9.29
N THR A 126 -2.57 -7.73 -9.71
CA THR A 126 -3.14 -8.95 -10.28
C THR A 126 -3.79 -9.80 -9.17
N PRO A 127 -5.07 -10.18 -9.29
CA PRO A 127 -5.70 -11.09 -8.33
C PRO A 127 -5.11 -12.50 -8.50
N VAL A 128 -4.51 -13.03 -7.43
CA VAL A 128 -3.96 -14.38 -7.38
C VAL A 128 -4.90 -15.26 -6.57
N ASN A 129 -5.27 -16.40 -7.14
CA ASN A 129 -5.98 -17.46 -6.46
C ASN A 129 -5.37 -18.82 -6.81
N PHE A 130 -5.28 -19.69 -5.81
CA PHE A 130 -4.97 -21.10 -6.02
C PHE A 130 -5.65 -21.96 -4.96
N GLU A 131 -5.96 -23.17 -5.37
CA GLU A 131 -6.35 -24.27 -4.50
C GLU A 131 -5.15 -25.19 -4.33
N TYR A 132 -5.12 -25.96 -3.24
CA TYR A 132 -4.05 -26.92 -3.04
C TYR A 132 -4.53 -28.17 -2.30
N VAL A 133 -3.80 -29.25 -2.55
CA VAL A 133 -3.83 -30.47 -1.74
C VAL A 133 -2.43 -30.71 -1.20
N ALA A 134 -2.29 -30.84 0.11
CA ALA A 134 -1.05 -31.22 0.78
C ALA A 134 -1.25 -32.59 1.44
N ASN A 135 -0.57 -33.60 0.94
CA ASN A 135 -0.64 -34.97 1.44
C ASN A 135 0.72 -35.67 1.29
N GLU A 136 0.76 -37.00 1.30
CA GLU A 136 1.99 -37.79 1.15
C GLU A 136 2.74 -37.49 -0.16
N GLY A 137 2.01 -37.03 -1.20
CA GLY A 137 2.58 -36.57 -2.47
C GLY A 137 3.18 -35.16 -2.42
N GLY A 138 3.18 -34.51 -1.26
CA GLY A 138 3.61 -33.13 -1.06
C GLY A 138 2.54 -32.10 -1.38
N PHE A 139 2.96 -30.85 -1.54
CA PHE A 139 2.09 -29.71 -1.83
C PHE A 139 1.80 -29.60 -3.33
N GLN A 140 0.53 -29.69 -3.70
CA GLN A 140 0.06 -29.73 -5.08
C GLN A 140 -0.90 -28.55 -5.33
N PRO A 141 -0.38 -27.36 -5.66
CA PRO A 141 -1.20 -26.19 -5.94
C PRO A 141 -1.74 -26.22 -7.37
N VAL A 142 -2.97 -25.75 -7.55
CA VAL A 142 -3.62 -25.52 -8.84
C VAL A 142 -4.14 -24.10 -8.86
N GLY A 143 -3.68 -23.31 -9.82
CA GLY A 143 -4.09 -21.92 -9.96
C GLY A 143 -3.66 -21.34 -11.30
N SER A 144 -4.31 -20.25 -11.70
CA SER A 144 -4.04 -19.55 -12.97
C SER A 144 -2.60 -19.05 -13.12
N HIS A 145 -1.92 -18.83 -11.99
CA HIS A 145 -0.55 -18.33 -11.92
C HIS A 145 0.49 -19.42 -11.64
N ILE A 146 0.06 -20.68 -11.52
CA ILE A 146 0.96 -21.82 -11.31
C ILE A 146 1.34 -22.40 -12.67
N PRO A 147 2.64 -22.49 -13.01
CA PRO A 147 3.06 -23.09 -14.27
C PRO A 147 2.54 -24.51 -14.42
N VAL A 148 1.82 -24.78 -15.51
CA VAL A 148 1.40 -26.14 -15.87
C VAL A 148 2.44 -26.72 -16.83
N GLY A 149 2.80 -27.99 -16.63
CA GLY A 149 3.67 -28.71 -17.56
C GLY A 149 3.09 -28.78 -18.98
N PRO A 150 3.92 -29.08 -20.00
CA PRO A 150 3.43 -29.23 -21.36
C PRO A 150 2.37 -30.34 -21.44
N ALA A 151 1.39 -30.16 -22.33
CA ALA A 151 0.38 -31.17 -22.59
C ALA A 151 1.02 -32.50 -23.03
N ILE A 152 0.40 -33.62 -22.66
CA ILE A 152 0.85 -34.96 -23.06
C ILE A 152 0.86 -35.04 -24.60
N PRO A 153 1.96 -35.46 -25.25
CA PRO A 153 2.03 -35.55 -26.71
C PRO A 153 0.99 -36.48 -27.32
N GLU A 154 0.45 -36.12 -28.49
CA GLU A 154 -0.64 -36.84 -29.16
C GLU A 154 -0.33 -38.33 -29.41
N HIS A 155 0.92 -38.66 -29.75
CA HIS A 155 1.32 -40.05 -30.00
C HIS A 155 1.21 -40.93 -28.75
N VAL A 156 1.42 -40.37 -27.55
CA VAL A 156 1.24 -41.08 -26.28
C VAL A 156 -0.24 -41.38 -26.06
N LEU A 157 -1.11 -40.39 -26.30
CA LEU A 157 -2.56 -40.57 -26.21
C LEU A 157 -3.07 -41.64 -27.19
N ARG A 158 -2.57 -41.62 -28.44
CA ARG A 158 -2.88 -42.67 -29.43
C ARG A 158 -2.43 -44.05 -28.97
N GLY A 159 -1.22 -44.16 -28.40
CA GLY A 159 -0.70 -45.41 -27.86
C GLY A 159 -1.55 -45.95 -26.71
N LEU A 160 -1.90 -45.09 -25.74
CA LEU A 160 -2.77 -45.46 -24.62
C LEU A 160 -4.16 -45.91 -25.10
N LYS A 161 -4.73 -45.22 -26.08
CA LYS A 161 -5.99 -45.62 -26.71
C LYS A 161 -5.88 -46.99 -27.38
N TYR A 162 -4.81 -47.23 -28.13
CA TYR A 162 -4.58 -48.53 -28.76
C TYR A 162 -4.47 -49.65 -27.71
N ILE A 163 -3.71 -49.45 -26.63
CA ILE A 163 -3.57 -50.44 -25.54
C ILE A 163 -4.93 -50.71 -24.87
N ALA A 164 -5.73 -49.66 -24.61
CA ALA A 164 -7.06 -49.80 -24.04
C ALA A 164 -8.02 -50.57 -24.97
N ASP A 165 -7.95 -50.32 -26.28
CA ASP A 165 -8.77 -50.98 -27.30
C ASP A 165 -8.27 -52.42 -27.62
N HIS A 166 -7.02 -52.77 -27.24
CA HIS A 166 -6.39 -54.07 -27.47
C HIS A 166 -5.84 -54.67 -26.15
N PRO A 167 -6.71 -55.05 -25.19
CA PRO A 167 -6.27 -55.63 -23.93
C PRO A 167 -5.51 -56.94 -24.17
N PRO A 168 -4.46 -57.25 -23.38
CA PRO A 168 -3.73 -58.49 -23.52
C PRO A 168 -4.64 -59.70 -23.25
N PRO A 169 -4.46 -60.83 -23.96
CA PRO A 169 -5.18 -62.06 -23.66
C PRO A 169 -4.93 -62.49 -22.22
N VAL A 170 -5.98 -62.90 -21.50
CA VAL A 170 -5.83 -63.47 -20.15
C VAL A 170 -5.07 -64.79 -20.27
N GLU A 171 -3.82 -64.79 -19.83
CA GLU A 171 -2.99 -65.98 -19.81
C GLU A 171 -3.55 -66.97 -18.77
N ARG A 172 -4.06 -68.11 -19.25
CA ARG A 172 -4.48 -69.20 -18.37
C ARG A 172 -3.25 -69.96 -17.94
N ILE A 173 -2.83 -69.80 -16.68
CA ILE A 173 -1.79 -70.62 -16.09
C ILE A 173 -2.32 -72.05 -15.98
N VAL A 174 -1.95 -72.89 -16.95
CA VAL A 174 -2.22 -74.32 -16.86
C VAL A 174 -1.21 -74.90 -15.88
N LYS A 175 -1.67 -75.22 -14.67
CA LYS A 175 -0.87 -75.97 -13.69
C LYS A 175 -0.50 -77.32 -14.33
N LYS A 176 0.77 -77.47 -14.71
CA LYS A 176 1.29 -78.75 -15.21
C LYS A 176 1.40 -79.69 -14.01
N ILE A 177 0.56 -80.72 -14.01
CA ILE A 177 0.53 -81.82 -13.02
C ILE A 177 1.70 -82.75 -13.30
#